data_AF-A0A9N8VVV3-F1
#
_entry.id   AF-A0A9N8VVV3-F1
#
_cell.length_a   1.000
_cell.length_b   1.000
_cell.length_c   1.000
_cell.angle_alpha   90.00
_cell.angle_beta   90.00
_cell.angle_gamma   90.00
#
_symmetry.space_group_name_H-M   'P 1'
#
loop_
_entity.id
_entity.type
_entity.pdbx_description
1 polymer ?
#
loop_
_entity_poly.entity_id
_entity_poly.type
_entity_poly.pdbx_seq_one_letter_code
_entity_poly.pdbx_strand_id
1 'polypeptide(L)'
;MPPRKKRTVTSQKSQSKKGTEDVESQVIVEEIEFPKLTCKEKRAKQTQDDEPGLNLRITLEEASKLLEEIKAKHRETESASNRENEKRDQIFKEYQANAEKRVQSYETMLAHLKVQLNREKEKCSKYSKEGNTMNGGDGESEAMKLREEVRILQKEREKSVLEMTQLRGQVKALEAQLKQGTLLNENSKNTDGQEIANFKKQIRKLELELNQERENSKKLKARSGKISNGQLDIKQMEMQAQINLYQEMSNLLIQNVKLVSQNESSFTCIHSGRNGSLVFKLSIKDDDYIYEPSIDPERDACLINILPDYLSEEIIFKKEKLDLFFWRLLHFLHDEIEDNSNDVNMVDAEQ
;
A
#
# COMPACT_ATOMS: atom_id res chain seq x y z
N MET A 1 -17.78 49.97 6.17
CA MET A 1 -16.52 50.23 6.91
C MET A 1 -16.17 49.01 7.76
N PRO A 2 -14.87 48.68 7.92
CA PRO A 2 -14.33 47.40 8.37
C PRO A 2 -14.01 47.42 9.90
N PRO A 3 -13.33 46.43 10.54
CA PRO A 3 -11.94 45.99 10.26
C PRO A 3 -11.75 44.44 10.28
N ARG A 4 -11.10 43.80 9.29
CA ARG A 4 -9.65 43.46 9.18
C ARG A 4 -8.86 43.28 10.50
N LYS A 5 -8.29 42.09 10.71
CA LYS A 5 -6.96 41.76 11.28
C LYS A 5 -6.88 40.22 11.46
N LYS A 6 -5.77 39.50 11.36
CA LYS A 6 -4.41 39.64 10.80
C LYS A 6 -3.86 38.19 10.77
N ARG A 7 -3.09 37.85 9.73
CA ARG A 7 -2.25 36.65 9.68
C ARG A 7 -1.14 36.76 10.73
N THR A 8 -0.83 35.65 11.40
CA THR A 8 0.46 35.46 12.07
C THR A 8 1.02 34.11 11.65
N VAL A 9 2.06 34.18 10.81
CA VAL A 9 2.96 33.08 10.50
C VAL A 9 3.99 33.04 11.60
N THR A 10 4.20 31.89 12.23
CA THR A 10 5.36 31.68 13.09
C THR A 10 6.06 30.41 12.63
N SER A 11 7.17 30.62 11.92
CA SER A 11 8.19 29.62 11.66
C SER A 11 8.97 29.41 12.96
N GLN A 12 9.13 28.16 13.38
CA GLN A 12 10.23 27.79 14.28
C GLN A 12 11.00 26.63 13.66
N LYS A 13 12.22 26.99 13.26
CA LYS A 13 13.34 26.13 12.92
C LYS A 13 14.17 25.99 14.21
N SER A 14 14.42 24.77 14.66
CA SER A 14 15.52 24.51 15.59
C SER A 14 16.05 23.09 15.38
N GLN A 15 17.36 23.06 15.19
CA GLN A 15 18.21 21.90 14.99
C GLN A 15 18.44 21.18 16.33
N SER A 16 18.79 19.88 16.26
CA SER A 16 20.02 19.30 16.86
C SER A 16 19.82 17.95 17.58
N LYS A 17 20.35 16.91 16.93
CA LYS A 17 21.29 15.87 17.40
C LYS A 17 20.87 14.79 18.42
N LYS A 18 21.18 13.57 17.96
CA LYS A 18 21.93 12.44 18.56
C LYS A 18 21.18 11.36 19.37
N GLY A 19 21.44 10.10 18.95
CA GLY A 19 21.41 8.89 19.77
C GLY A 19 20.48 7.80 19.22
N THR A 20 20.85 7.08 18.15
CA THR A 20 21.31 5.65 18.18
C THR A 20 20.53 4.74 19.12
N GLU A 21 19.74 3.83 18.57
CA GLU A 21 19.76 2.40 18.90
C GLU A 21 19.22 1.61 17.71
N ASP A 22 20.08 0.73 17.18
CA ASP A 22 19.85 -0.15 16.06
C ASP A 22 18.87 -1.27 16.45
N VAL A 23 17.79 -1.44 15.69
CA VAL A 23 17.05 -2.71 15.64
C VAL A 23 16.91 -3.10 14.18
N GLU A 24 17.89 -3.89 13.76
CA GLU A 24 18.00 -4.60 12.50
C GLU A 24 16.75 -5.48 12.28
N SER A 25 15.83 -5.00 11.46
CA SER A 25 14.70 -5.82 10.97
C SER A 25 15.11 -6.43 9.65
N GLN A 26 15.55 -7.69 9.70
CA GLN A 26 15.76 -8.53 8.53
C GLN A 26 14.44 -8.68 7.76
N VAL A 27 14.34 -7.97 6.64
CA VAL A 27 13.36 -8.25 5.59
C VAL A 27 13.91 -9.42 4.80
N ILE A 28 13.34 -10.61 5.00
CA ILE A 28 13.55 -11.76 4.11
C ILE A 28 12.77 -11.44 2.83
N VAL A 29 13.47 -10.89 1.85
CA VAL A 29 13.00 -10.87 0.46
C VAL A 29 13.35 -12.25 -0.09
N GLU A 30 12.39 -13.17 -0.13
CA GLU A 30 12.51 -14.37 -0.96
C GLU A 30 12.45 -13.92 -2.42
N GLU A 31 13.64 -13.82 -2.99
CA GLU A 31 13.90 -13.62 -4.40
C GLU A 31 13.37 -14.84 -5.17
N ILE A 32 12.21 -14.68 -5.82
CA ILE A 32 11.64 -15.70 -6.70
C ILE A 32 12.49 -15.74 -7.97
N GLU A 33 13.46 -16.64 -7.98
CA GLU A 33 14.34 -16.92 -9.11
C GLU A 33 13.53 -17.64 -10.21
N PHE A 34 13.21 -16.93 -11.29
CA PHE A 34 12.62 -17.55 -12.48
C PHE A 34 13.65 -18.46 -13.18
N PRO A 35 13.28 -19.69 -13.56
CA PRO A 35 14.22 -20.60 -14.21
C PRO A 35 14.61 -20.08 -15.59
N LYS A 36 15.92 -19.84 -15.77
CA LYS A 36 16.55 -19.53 -17.06
C LYS A 36 16.37 -20.71 -18.02
N LEU A 37 15.47 -20.57 -18.99
CA LEU A 37 15.37 -21.48 -20.12
C LEU A 37 16.57 -21.22 -21.05
N THR A 38 17.53 -22.14 -21.05
CA THR A 38 18.62 -22.17 -22.01
C THR A 38 18.11 -22.83 -23.30
N CYS A 39 18.00 -22.06 -24.38
CA CYS A 39 17.69 -22.59 -25.70
C CYS A 39 18.91 -23.35 -26.25
N LYS A 40 18.89 -24.67 -26.14
CA LYS A 40 19.74 -25.53 -26.97
C LYS A 40 19.10 -25.69 -28.33
N GLU A 41 19.69 -25.01 -29.30
CA GLU A 41 19.48 -25.14 -30.72
C GLU A 41 19.64 -26.61 -31.15
N LYS A 42 18.54 -27.26 -31.56
CA LYS A 42 18.59 -28.53 -32.30
C LYS A 42 17.88 -28.33 -33.64
N ARG A 43 18.70 -28.14 -34.68
CA ARG A 43 18.32 -28.41 -36.07
C ARG A 43 17.75 -29.82 -36.17
N ALA A 44 16.49 -29.94 -36.59
CA ALA A 44 15.93 -31.17 -37.15
C ALA A 44 15.20 -30.82 -38.45
N LYS A 45 15.48 -31.65 -39.45
CA LYS A 45 15.07 -31.50 -40.84
C LYS A 45 13.57 -31.79 -41.00
N GLN A 46 13.05 -31.13 -42.02
CA GLN A 46 11.75 -31.25 -42.66
C GLN A 46 11.35 -32.69 -43.03
N THR A 47 10.10 -33.06 -42.76
CA THR A 47 9.33 -34.03 -43.55
C THR A 47 7.85 -33.63 -43.54
N GLN A 48 7.23 -33.88 -44.68
CA GLN A 48 5.91 -33.49 -45.15
C GLN A 48 4.72 -34.09 -44.38
N ASP A 49 3.59 -33.39 -44.56
CA ASP A 49 2.20 -33.83 -44.44
C ASP A 49 1.72 -34.33 -43.07
N ASP A 50 0.90 -33.53 -42.38
CA ASP A 50 -0.23 -34.00 -41.55
C ASP A 50 -1.12 -32.83 -41.04
N GLU A 51 -2.40 -32.89 -41.40
CA GLU A 51 -3.61 -32.38 -40.72
C GLU A 51 -3.46 -31.33 -39.57
N PRO A 52 -3.96 -30.08 -39.75
CA PRO A 52 -3.94 -29.04 -38.71
C PRO A 52 -4.84 -29.35 -37.49
N GLY A 53 -5.68 -30.38 -37.54
CA GLY A 53 -6.59 -30.76 -36.46
C GLY A 53 -5.93 -31.47 -35.27
N LEU A 54 -4.81 -32.17 -35.47
CA LEU A 54 -4.12 -32.89 -34.38
C LEU A 54 -3.35 -31.95 -33.45
N ASN A 55 -2.69 -30.92 -34.00
CA ASN A 55 -1.93 -29.95 -33.20
C ASN A 55 -2.84 -29.17 -32.25
N LEU A 56 -4.04 -28.74 -32.70
CA LEU A 56 -4.99 -28.07 -31.81
C LEU A 56 -5.49 -29.00 -30.68
N ARG A 57 -5.75 -30.27 -30.97
CA ARG A 57 -6.17 -31.23 -29.94
C ARG A 57 -5.09 -31.45 -28.89
N ILE A 58 -3.83 -31.58 -29.29
CA ILE A 58 -2.71 -31.72 -28.37
C ILE A 58 -2.59 -30.48 -27.47
N THR A 59 -2.69 -29.27 -28.03
CA THR A 59 -2.66 -28.03 -27.24
C THR A 59 -3.87 -27.86 -26.29
N LEU A 60 -5.04 -28.39 -26.66
CA LEU A 60 -6.26 -28.29 -25.85
C LEU A 60 -6.26 -29.32 -24.70
N GLU A 61 -5.69 -30.50 -24.94
CA GLU A 61 -5.42 -31.51 -23.91
C GLU A 61 -4.41 -30.97 -22.87
N GLU A 62 -3.34 -30.32 -23.34
CA GLU A 62 -2.34 -29.65 -22.50
C GLU A 62 -2.95 -28.50 -21.69
N ALA A 63 -3.78 -27.66 -22.30
CA ALA A 63 -4.50 -26.59 -21.61
C ALA A 63 -5.47 -27.14 -20.55
N SER A 64 -6.16 -28.25 -20.84
CA SER A 64 -7.08 -28.91 -19.91
C SER A 64 -6.33 -29.50 -18.71
N LYS A 65 -5.16 -30.09 -18.95
CA LYS A 65 -4.27 -30.61 -17.91
C LYS A 65 -3.74 -29.49 -17.01
N LEU A 66 -3.33 -28.36 -17.58
CA LEU A 66 -2.90 -27.19 -16.82
C LEU A 66 -4.03 -26.62 -15.96
N LEU A 67 -5.26 -26.59 -16.49
CA LEU A 67 -6.42 -26.09 -15.76
C LEU A 67 -6.81 -26.99 -14.57
N GLU A 68 -6.69 -28.31 -14.72
CA GLU A 68 -6.85 -29.23 -13.59
C GLU A 68 -5.72 -29.10 -12.56
N GLU A 69 -4.48 -28.87 -12.99
CA GLU A 69 -3.37 -28.60 -12.06
C GLU A 69 -3.61 -27.29 -11.26
N ILE A 70 -4.08 -26.24 -11.92
CA ILE A 70 -4.42 -24.96 -11.26
C ILE A 70 -5.57 -25.16 -10.26
N LYS A 71 -6.60 -25.92 -10.61
CA LYS A 71 -7.70 -26.24 -9.68
C LYS A 71 -7.22 -27.07 -8.49
N ALA A 72 -6.32 -28.02 -8.71
CA ALA A 72 -5.75 -28.83 -7.64
C ALA A 72 -4.94 -27.95 -6.66
N LYS A 73 -4.09 -27.06 -7.18
CA LYS A 73 -3.34 -26.08 -6.38
C LYS A 73 -4.26 -25.15 -5.61
N HIS A 74 -5.34 -24.67 -6.23
CA HIS A 74 -6.32 -23.83 -5.54
C HIS A 74 -6.97 -24.55 -4.34
N ARG A 75 -7.40 -25.80 -4.52
CA ARG A 75 -7.98 -26.60 -3.41
C ARG A 75 -6.98 -26.84 -2.29
N GLU A 76 -5.70 -27.02 -2.62
CA GLU A 76 -4.64 -27.18 -1.64
C GLU A 76 -4.42 -25.89 -0.84
N THR A 77 -4.38 -24.73 -1.53
CA THR A 77 -4.25 -23.42 -0.86
C THR A 77 -5.45 -23.11 0.05
N GLU A 78 -6.67 -23.42 -0.37
CA GLU A 78 -7.87 -23.27 0.47
C GLU A 78 -7.80 -24.17 1.71
N SER A 79 -7.34 -25.40 1.54
CA SER A 79 -7.18 -26.35 2.65
C SER A 79 -6.10 -25.89 3.64
N ALA A 80 -4.99 -25.34 3.15
CA ALA A 80 -3.94 -24.77 3.99
C ALA A 80 -4.44 -23.54 4.77
N SER A 81 -5.17 -22.64 4.11
CA SER A 81 -5.78 -21.47 4.76
C SER A 81 -6.78 -21.87 5.86
N ASN A 82 -7.61 -22.89 5.62
CA ASN A 82 -8.55 -23.38 6.63
C ASN A 82 -7.83 -23.97 7.84
N ARG A 83 -6.76 -24.75 7.63
CA ARG A 83 -5.94 -25.28 8.73
C ARG A 83 -5.27 -24.19 9.54
N GLU A 84 -4.82 -23.10 8.91
CA GLU A 84 -4.26 -21.96 9.64
C GLU A 84 -5.31 -21.23 10.46
N ASN A 85 -6.51 -21.04 9.92
CA ASN A 85 -7.62 -20.43 10.64
C ASN A 85 -8.04 -21.27 11.86
N GLU A 86 -8.12 -22.59 11.72
CA GLU A 86 -8.39 -23.50 12.85
C GLU A 86 -7.35 -23.38 13.97
N LYS A 87 -6.05 -23.28 13.62
CA LYS A 87 -4.99 -23.06 14.60
C LYS A 87 -5.12 -21.72 15.31
N ARG A 88 -5.46 -20.65 14.59
CA ARG A 88 -5.68 -19.32 15.17
C ARG A 88 -6.86 -19.33 16.15
N ASP A 89 -7.95 -20.00 15.78
CA ASP A 89 -9.12 -20.14 16.64
C ASP A 89 -8.80 -20.93 17.92
N GLN A 90 -7.98 -21.97 17.81
CA GLN A 90 -7.56 -22.77 18.95
C GLN A 90 -6.66 -21.98 19.91
N ILE A 91 -5.70 -21.24 19.36
CA ILE A 91 -4.85 -20.31 20.14
C ILE A 91 -5.72 -19.27 20.84
N PHE A 92 -6.69 -18.67 20.15
CA PHE A 92 -7.59 -17.68 20.74
C PHE A 92 -8.40 -18.25 21.91
N LYS A 93 -8.93 -19.46 21.76
CA LYS A 93 -9.64 -20.17 22.84
C LYS A 93 -8.75 -20.44 24.05
N GLU A 94 -7.50 -20.83 23.84
CA GLU A 94 -6.54 -21.03 24.94
C GLU A 94 -6.21 -19.73 25.66
N TYR A 95 -6.00 -18.64 24.92
CA TYR A 95 -5.81 -17.31 25.50
C TYR A 95 -7.00 -16.86 26.33
N GLN A 96 -8.23 -17.08 25.81
CA GLN A 96 -9.45 -16.75 26.53
C GLN A 96 -9.58 -17.57 27.82
N ALA A 97 -9.41 -18.88 27.76
CA ALA A 97 -9.50 -19.75 28.94
C ALA A 97 -8.43 -19.39 30.00
N ASN A 98 -7.22 -19.02 29.58
CA ASN A 98 -6.17 -18.58 30.49
C ASN A 98 -6.47 -17.20 31.11
N ALA A 99 -7.07 -16.28 30.36
CA ALA A 99 -7.53 -15.00 30.89
C ALA A 99 -8.62 -15.20 31.94
N GLU A 100 -9.59 -16.08 31.67
CA GLU A 100 -10.67 -16.42 32.62
C GLU A 100 -10.12 -17.01 33.93
N LYS A 101 -9.16 -17.95 33.85
CA LYS A 101 -8.49 -18.50 35.05
C LYS A 101 -7.78 -17.43 35.88
N ARG A 102 -7.13 -16.46 35.23
CA ARG A 102 -6.48 -15.34 35.93
C ARG A 102 -7.50 -14.44 36.63
N VAL A 103 -8.61 -14.13 35.97
CA VAL A 103 -9.71 -13.35 36.58
C VAL A 103 -10.27 -14.09 37.80
N GLN A 104 -10.55 -15.39 37.70
CA GLN A 104 -11.01 -16.19 38.84
C GLN A 104 -10.00 -16.18 40.01
N SER A 105 -8.70 -16.26 39.71
CA SER A 105 -7.65 -16.15 40.74
C SER A 105 -7.66 -14.79 41.44
N TYR A 106 -7.83 -13.69 40.70
CA TYR A 106 -7.93 -12.36 41.31
C TYR A 106 -9.22 -12.19 42.11
N GLU A 107 -10.35 -12.73 41.65
CA GLU A 107 -11.62 -12.70 42.37
C GLU A 107 -11.52 -13.41 43.73
N THR A 108 -10.89 -14.59 43.77
CA THR A 108 -10.66 -15.32 45.03
C THR A 108 -9.75 -14.55 45.99
N MET A 109 -8.69 -13.91 45.49
CA MET A 109 -7.80 -13.07 46.30
C MET A 109 -8.53 -11.83 46.85
N LEU A 110 -9.37 -11.18 46.03
CA LEU A 110 -10.19 -10.04 46.46
C LEU A 110 -11.19 -10.46 47.54
N ALA A 111 -11.81 -11.63 47.42
CA ALA A 111 -12.70 -12.16 48.44
C ALA A 111 -11.95 -12.39 49.77
N HIS A 112 -10.75 -12.97 49.72
CA HIS A 112 -9.92 -13.20 50.90
C HIS A 112 -9.50 -11.90 51.58
N LEU A 113 -9.04 -10.91 50.82
CA LEU A 113 -8.65 -9.59 51.35
C LEU A 113 -9.84 -8.87 52.03
N LYS A 114 -11.04 -8.97 51.46
CA LYS A 114 -12.26 -8.42 52.09
C LYS A 114 -12.53 -9.06 53.45
N VAL A 115 -12.37 -10.38 53.56
CA VAL A 115 -12.54 -11.10 54.83
C VAL A 115 -11.49 -10.67 55.86
N GLN A 116 -10.22 -10.55 55.46
CA GLN A 116 -9.16 -10.07 56.35
C GLN A 116 -9.42 -8.66 56.86
N LEU A 117 -9.83 -7.74 55.97
CA LEU A 117 -10.13 -6.36 56.33
C LEU A 117 -11.28 -6.28 57.36
N ASN A 118 -12.31 -7.11 57.20
CA ASN A 118 -13.41 -7.18 58.15
C ASN A 118 -12.98 -7.72 59.51
N ARG A 119 -12.13 -8.76 59.54
CA ARG A 119 -11.55 -9.29 60.80
C ARG A 119 -10.72 -8.24 61.54
N GLU A 120 -9.90 -7.47 60.83
CA GLU A 120 -9.08 -6.42 61.45
C GLU A 120 -9.95 -5.25 61.97
N LYS A 121 -11.01 -4.87 61.25
CA LYS A 121 -12.00 -3.89 61.75
C LYS A 121 -12.68 -4.35 63.05
N GLU A 122 -13.04 -5.63 63.14
CA GLU A 122 -13.62 -6.20 64.36
C GLU A 122 -12.64 -6.20 65.53
N LYS A 123 -11.36 -6.50 65.30
CA LYS A 123 -10.32 -6.42 66.33
C LYS A 123 -10.15 -4.98 66.84
N CYS A 124 -10.06 -4.00 65.94
CA CYS A 124 -9.85 -2.59 66.31
C CYS A 124 -11.03 -2.01 67.12
N SER A 125 -12.26 -2.44 66.83
CA SER A 125 -13.46 -2.07 67.59
C SER A 125 -13.44 -2.54 69.05
N LYS A 126 -12.75 -3.66 69.34
CA LYS A 126 -12.63 -4.19 70.71
C LYS A 126 -11.62 -3.40 71.54
N TYR A 127 -10.47 -3.05 70.97
CA TYR A 127 -9.42 -2.31 71.70
C TYR A 127 -9.81 -0.89 72.11
N SER A 128 -10.75 -0.24 71.42
CA SER A 128 -11.20 1.11 71.79
C SER A 128 -12.08 1.17 73.05
N LYS A 129 -12.47 0.02 73.65
CA LYS A 129 -13.35 -0.05 74.82
C LYS A 129 -12.62 -0.29 76.15
N GLU A 130 -11.33 -0.61 76.14
CA GLU A 130 -10.59 -1.08 77.34
C GLU A 130 -9.49 -0.13 77.85
N GLY A 131 -9.27 1.02 77.20
CA GLY A 131 -8.17 1.94 77.56
C GLY A 131 -8.58 3.10 78.47
N ASN A 132 -8.90 2.87 79.74
CA ASN A 132 -8.83 3.94 80.75
C ASN A 132 -8.67 3.38 82.17
N THR A 133 -7.42 3.27 82.65
CA THR A 133 -6.98 3.38 84.06
C THR A 133 -5.54 2.89 84.19
N MET A 134 -4.65 3.75 84.67
CA MET A 134 -3.73 3.52 85.81
C MET A 134 -2.63 4.59 85.80
N ASN A 135 -2.35 5.09 86.99
CA ASN A 135 -1.49 6.23 87.29
C ASN A 135 -0.56 5.82 88.44
N GLY A 136 0.69 6.29 88.42
CA GLY A 136 1.56 6.43 89.59
C GLY A 136 2.71 5.43 89.72
N GLY A 137 3.85 5.91 90.23
CA GLY A 137 4.85 5.05 90.87
C GLY A 137 6.29 5.49 90.73
N ASP A 138 6.96 4.99 89.68
CA ASP A 138 8.42 4.96 89.55
C ASP A 138 8.93 5.85 88.41
N GLY A 139 8.20 6.97 88.24
CA GLY A 139 8.02 7.60 86.94
C GLY A 139 9.21 8.34 86.36
N GLU A 140 10.26 8.76 87.09
CA GLU A 140 11.29 9.61 86.49
C GLU A 140 12.34 8.86 85.67
N SER A 141 12.84 7.71 86.16
CA SER A 141 13.80 6.88 85.40
C SER A 141 13.11 6.16 84.23
N GLU A 142 11.90 5.69 84.48
CA GLU A 142 11.05 5.08 83.45
C GLU A 142 10.56 6.13 82.45
N ALA A 143 10.17 7.35 82.88
CA ALA A 143 9.87 8.44 81.96
C ALA A 143 11.09 8.90 81.18
N MET A 144 12.32 8.82 81.72
CA MET A 144 13.52 9.16 80.95
C MET A 144 13.80 8.13 79.85
N LYS A 145 13.63 6.83 80.14
CA LYS A 145 13.71 5.75 79.13
C LYS A 145 12.60 5.87 78.09
N LEU A 146 11.36 6.10 78.53
CA LEU A 146 10.22 6.33 77.65
C LEU A 146 10.39 7.61 76.82
N ARG A 147 10.98 8.68 77.37
CA ARG A 147 11.31 9.90 76.61
C ARG A 147 12.33 9.64 75.52
N GLU A 148 13.36 8.84 75.80
CA GLU A 148 14.36 8.48 74.78
C GLU A 148 13.78 7.53 73.73
N GLU A 149 12.95 6.56 74.13
CA GLU A 149 12.21 5.69 73.20
C GLU A 149 11.25 6.50 72.33
N VAL A 150 10.49 7.45 72.91
CA VAL A 150 9.65 8.40 72.16
C VAL A 150 10.49 9.23 71.20
N ARG A 151 11.71 9.65 71.58
CA ARG A 151 12.62 10.41 70.71
C ARG A 151 13.10 9.56 69.52
N ILE A 152 13.41 8.28 69.75
CA ILE A 152 13.82 7.34 68.70
C ILE A 152 12.65 7.08 67.75
N LEU A 153 11.46 6.77 68.29
CA LEU A 153 10.23 6.56 67.52
C LEU A 153 9.81 7.80 66.74
N GLN A 154 10.03 9.01 67.27
CA GLN A 154 9.79 10.26 66.55
C GLN A 154 10.72 10.40 65.33
N LYS A 155 12.02 10.09 65.47
CA LYS A 155 12.96 10.11 64.35
C LYS A 155 12.62 9.07 63.29
N GLU A 156 12.18 7.89 63.71
CA GLU A 156 11.76 6.83 62.78
C GLU A 156 10.46 7.22 62.06
N ARG A 157 9.51 7.83 62.78
CA ARG A 157 8.30 8.43 62.20
C ARG A 157 8.64 9.52 61.18
N GLU A 158 9.59 10.41 61.47
CA GLU A 158 10.04 11.44 60.53
C GLU A 158 10.63 10.84 59.25
N LYS A 159 11.48 9.80 59.37
CA LYS A 159 12.02 9.07 58.22
C LYS A 159 10.90 8.43 57.39
N SER A 160 9.96 7.75 58.05
CA SER A 160 8.79 7.14 57.39
C SER A 160 7.88 8.18 56.73
N VAL A 161 7.70 9.35 57.34
CA VAL A 161 6.95 10.47 56.76
C VAL A 161 7.65 11.00 55.51
N LEU A 162 8.97 11.17 55.52
CA LEU A 162 9.74 11.59 54.34
C LEU A 162 9.57 10.59 53.19
N GLU A 163 9.71 9.30 53.45
CA GLU A 163 9.51 8.25 52.45
C GLU A 163 8.08 8.24 51.91
N MET A 164 7.07 8.38 52.78
CA MET A 164 5.67 8.52 52.38
C MET A 164 5.43 9.76 51.51
N THR A 165 6.08 10.89 51.79
CA THR A 165 5.97 12.08 50.93
C THR A 165 6.60 11.86 49.55
N GLN A 166 7.72 11.15 49.48
CA GLN A 166 8.40 10.82 48.23
C GLN A 166 7.56 9.85 47.38
N LEU A 167 7.06 8.77 47.98
CA LEU A 167 6.17 7.81 47.31
C LEU A 167 4.88 8.50 46.83
N ARG A 168 4.30 9.40 47.64
CA ARG A 168 3.14 10.19 47.23
C ARG A 168 3.45 11.12 46.05
N GLY A 169 4.67 11.64 45.97
CA GLY A 169 5.15 12.40 44.80
C GLY A 169 5.22 11.53 43.55
N GLN A 170 5.77 10.32 43.66
CA GLN A 170 5.84 9.37 42.54
C GLN A 170 4.45 8.93 42.07
N VAL A 171 3.53 8.63 42.99
CA VAL A 171 2.14 8.29 42.64
C VAL A 171 1.47 9.44 41.87
N LYS A 172 1.62 10.69 42.32
CA LYS A 172 1.08 11.85 41.59
C LYS A 172 1.70 12.01 40.19
N ALA A 173 2.99 11.76 40.04
CA ALA A 173 3.66 11.83 38.74
C ALA A 173 3.15 10.73 37.79
N LEU A 174 3.01 9.50 38.27
CA LEU A 174 2.46 8.38 37.50
C LEU A 174 0.97 8.62 37.15
N GLU A 175 0.17 9.15 38.07
CA GLU A 175 -1.22 9.54 37.81
C GLU A 175 -1.31 10.61 36.71
N ALA A 176 -0.39 11.58 36.69
CA ALA A 176 -0.34 12.60 35.64
C ALA A 176 0.04 12.00 34.27
N GLN A 177 1.01 11.07 34.23
CA GLN A 177 1.38 10.35 33.00
C GLN A 177 0.24 9.48 32.48
N LEU A 178 -0.47 8.76 33.36
CA LEU A 178 -1.64 7.97 32.97
C LEU A 178 -2.74 8.85 32.39
N LYS A 179 -3.05 10.00 33.02
CA LYS A 179 -4.04 10.96 32.48
C LYS A 179 -3.64 11.51 31.11
N GLN A 180 -2.34 11.78 30.91
CA GLN A 180 -1.85 12.23 29.61
C GLN A 180 -1.98 11.13 28.55
N GLY A 181 -1.60 9.89 28.89
CA GLY A 181 -1.75 8.73 28.01
C GLY A 181 -3.20 8.44 27.62
N THR A 182 -4.16 8.57 28.56
CA THR A 182 -5.58 8.39 28.26
C THR A 182 -6.12 9.46 27.30
N LEU A 183 -5.73 10.73 27.48
CA LEU A 183 -6.17 11.82 26.59
C LEU A 183 -5.63 11.66 25.16
N LEU A 184 -4.37 11.24 25.01
CA LEU A 184 -3.78 10.96 23.70
C LEU A 184 -4.50 9.81 22.99
N ASN A 185 -4.83 8.74 23.73
CA ASN A 185 -5.51 7.57 23.18
C ASN A 185 -6.97 7.86 22.78
N GLU A 186 -7.68 8.69 23.55
CA GLU A 186 -9.04 9.13 23.21
C GLU A 186 -9.04 9.99 21.94
N ASN A 187 -8.06 10.88 21.77
CA ASN A 187 -7.95 11.70 20.56
C ASN A 187 -7.63 10.85 19.32
N SER A 188 -6.71 9.88 19.42
CA SER A 188 -6.38 8.97 18.30
C SER A 188 -7.58 8.11 17.89
N LYS A 189 -8.31 7.54 18.86
CA LYS A 189 -9.52 6.74 18.55
C LYS A 189 -10.60 7.54 17.83
N ASN A 190 -10.72 8.84 18.14
CA ASN A 190 -11.70 9.70 17.50
C ASN A 190 -11.31 10.06 16.05
N THR A 191 -10.02 10.28 15.76
CA THR A 191 -9.54 10.52 14.39
C THR A 191 -9.62 9.25 13.55
N ASP A 192 -9.14 8.12 14.09
CA ASP A 192 -9.13 6.84 13.38
C ASP A 192 -10.56 6.35 13.15
N GLY A 193 -11.46 6.56 14.12
CA GLY A 193 -12.88 6.24 13.99
C GLY A 193 -13.59 7.05 12.90
N GLN A 194 -13.25 8.33 12.74
CA GLN A 194 -13.79 9.18 11.68
C GLN A 194 -13.24 8.79 10.30
N GLU A 195 -11.96 8.49 10.18
CA GLU A 195 -11.32 8.02 8.94
C GLU A 195 -11.88 6.67 8.50
N ILE A 196 -12.00 5.72 9.42
CA ILE A 196 -12.62 4.40 9.17
C ILE A 196 -14.09 4.58 8.73
N ALA A 197 -14.84 5.51 9.32
CA ALA A 197 -16.21 5.79 8.91
C ALA A 197 -16.28 6.39 7.50
N ASN A 198 -15.33 7.25 7.12
CA ASN A 198 -15.23 7.82 5.78
C ASN A 198 -14.86 6.76 4.74
N PHE A 199 -13.86 5.91 5.02
CA PHE A 199 -13.50 4.79 4.15
C PHE A 199 -14.66 3.80 3.98
N LYS A 200 -15.39 3.48 5.06
CA LYS A 200 -16.59 2.63 4.97
C LYS A 200 -17.68 3.22 4.07
N LYS A 201 -17.89 4.54 4.10
CA LYS A 201 -18.84 5.21 3.18
C LYS A 201 -18.38 5.14 1.73
N GLN A 202 -17.08 5.33 1.48
CA GLN A 202 -16.51 5.25 0.15
C GLN A 202 -16.58 3.84 -0.42
N ILE A 203 -16.28 2.81 0.38
CA ILE A 203 -16.44 1.40 -0.01
C ILE A 203 -17.88 1.11 -0.40
N ARG A 204 -18.89 1.49 0.42
CA ARG A 204 -20.30 1.29 0.05
C ARG A 204 -20.70 1.99 -1.22
N LYS A 205 -20.16 3.19 -1.48
CA LYS A 205 -20.42 3.93 -2.72
C LYS A 205 -19.88 3.16 -3.93
N LEU A 206 -18.63 2.69 -3.85
CA LEU A 206 -17.99 1.89 -4.89
C LEU A 206 -18.69 0.54 -5.11
N GLU A 207 -19.11 -0.13 -4.03
CA GLU A 207 -19.89 -1.38 -4.11
C GLU A 207 -21.23 -1.16 -4.81
N LEU A 208 -21.90 -0.04 -4.54
CA LEU A 208 -23.16 0.32 -5.21
C LEU A 208 -22.93 0.59 -6.70
N GLU A 209 -21.89 1.35 -7.04
CA GLU A 209 -21.51 1.67 -8.43
C GLU A 209 -21.12 0.41 -9.20
N LEU A 210 -20.36 -0.50 -8.59
CA LEU A 210 -19.98 -1.78 -9.18
C LEU A 210 -21.17 -2.71 -9.39
N ASN A 211 -22.13 -2.73 -8.47
CA ASN A 211 -23.37 -3.49 -8.65
C ASN A 211 -24.27 -2.87 -9.73
N GLN A 212 -24.33 -1.54 -9.83
CA GLN A 212 -25.02 -0.86 -10.93
C GLN A 212 -24.38 -1.19 -12.28
N GLU A 213 -23.05 -1.18 -12.37
CA GLU A 213 -22.34 -1.53 -13.61
C GLU A 213 -22.49 -3.01 -13.99
N ARG A 214 -22.52 -3.91 -13.00
CA ARG A 214 -22.85 -5.33 -13.23
C ARG A 214 -24.26 -5.52 -13.75
N GLU A 215 -25.25 -4.80 -13.21
CA GLU A 215 -26.63 -4.86 -13.69
C GLU A 215 -26.78 -4.21 -15.08
N ASN A 216 -26.06 -3.12 -15.36
CA ASN A 216 -25.99 -2.51 -16.69
C ASN A 216 -25.38 -3.48 -17.70
N SER A 217 -24.27 -4.13 -17.33
CA SER A 217 -23.60 -5.16 -18.14
C SER A 217 -24.50 -6.38 -18.40
N LYS A 218 -25.26 -6.84 -17.41
CA LYS A 218 -26.24 -7.93 -17.60
C LYS A 218 -27.38 -7.50 -18.53
N LYS A 219 -27.90 -6.28 -18.40
CA LYS A 219 -28.93 -5.74 -19.30
C LYS A 219 -28.39 -5.57 -20.72
N LEU A 220 -27.14 -5.15 -20.88
CA LEU A 220 -26.46 -5.08 -22.18
C LEU A 220 -26.32 -6.47 -22.80
N LYS A 221 -25.89 -7.48 -22.02
CA LYS A 221 -25.79 -8.89 -22.46
C LYS A 221 -27.16 -9.49 -22.80
N ALA A 222 -28.20 -9.20 -22.03
CA ALA A 222 -29.56 -9.65 -22.32
C ALA A 222 -30.14 -9.00 -23.58
N ARG A 223 -29.82 -7.72 -23.83
CA ARG A 223 -30.21 -6.99 -25.04
C ARG A 223 -29.38 -7.41 -26.27
N SER A 224 -28.16 -7.91 -26.05
CA SER A 224 -27.27 -8.51 -27.06
C SER A 224 -27.47 -10.02 -27.25
N GLY A 225 -28.46 -10.63 -26.58
CA GLY A 225 -28.70 -12.09 -26.50
C GLY A 225 -29.14 -12.80 -27.79
N LYS A 226 -28.78 -12.28 -28.97
CA LYS A 226 -28.96 -12.94 -30.27
C LYS A 226 -27.67 -13.01 -31.11
N ILE A 227 -26.53 -12.61 -30.56
CA ILE A 227 -25.23 -12.84 -31.22
C ILE A 227 -24.52 -13.92 -30.40
N SER A 228 -24.28 -15.08 -31.01
CA SER A 228 -23.54 -16.19 -30.42
C SER A 228 -22.21 -15.71 -29.87
N ASN A 229 -21.93 -15.95 -28.58
CA ASN A 229 -20.67 -15.56 -27.93
C ASN A 229 -19.44 -16.05 -28.71
N GLY A 230 -19.51 -17.21 -29.36
CA GLY A 230 -18.41 -17.72 -30.19
C GLY A 230 -18.11 -16.87 -31.44
N GLN A 231 -19.06 -16.12 -31.99
CA GLN A 231 -18.85 -15.32 -33.20
C GLN A 231 -18.29 -13.93 -32.89
N LEU A 232 -18.53 -13.40 -31.69
CA LEU A 232 -17.87 -12.20 -31.18
C LEU A 232 -16.41 -12.51 -30.80
N ASP A 233 -16.17 -13.65 -30.16
CA ASP A 233 -14.81 -14.08 -29.81
C ASP A 233 -13.95 -14.31 -31.06
N ILE A 234 -14.49 -14.96 -32.11
CA ILE A 234 -13.77 -15.16 -33.38
C ILE A 234 -13.47 -13.81 -34.06
N LYS A 235 -14.45 -12.91 -34.19
CA LYS A 235 -14.23 -11.59 -34.82
C LYS A 235 -13.24 -10.73 -34.03
N GLN A 236 -13.26 -10.82 -32.70
CA GLN A 236 -12.32 -10.10 -31.85
C GLN A 236 -10.90 -10.67 -31.97
N MET A 237 -10.76 -12.00 -32.03
CA MET A 237 -9.48 -12.66 -32.31
C MET A 237 -8.94 -12.30 -33.70
N GLU A 238 -9.79 -12.31 -34.73
CA GLU A 238 -9.45 -11.88 -36.09
C GLU A 238 -8.98 -10.42 -36.12
N MET A 239 -9.70 -9.52 -35.44
CA MET A 239 -9.31 -8.12 -35.33
C MET A 239 -7.98 -7.94 -34.58
N GLN A 240 -7.76 -8.68 -33.50
CA GLN A 240 -6.50 -8.63 -32.76
C GLN A 240 -5.34 -9.17 -33.60
N ALA A 241 -5.55 -10.25 -34.37
CA ALA A 241 -4.55 -10.77 -35.30
C ALA A 241 -4.21 -9.76 -36.40
N GLN A 242 -5.19 -9.04 -36.93
CA GLN A 242 -4.97 -7.95 -37.88
C GLN A 242 -4.15 -6.82 -37.25
N ILE A 243 -4.50 -6.38 -36.03
CA ILE A 243 -3.75 -5.34 -35.30
C ILE A 243 -2.31 -5.77 -35.05
N ASN A 244 -2.08 -7.01 -34.61
CA ASN A 244 -0.74 -7.54 -34.38
C ASN A 244 0.07 -7.58 -35.68
N LEU A 245 -0.53 -7.99 -36.79
CA LEU A 245 0.12 -7.94 -38.10
C LEU A 245 0.51 -6.51 -38.49
N TYR A 246 -0.39 -5.54 -38.32
CA TYR A 246 -0.06 -4.14 -38.59
C TYR A 246 1.05 -3.62 -37.67
N GLN A 247 1.06 -4.01 -36.40
CA GLN A 247 2.12 -3.67 -35.46
C GLN A 247 3.47 -4.24 -35.90
N GLU A 248 3.52 -5.50 -36.34
CA GLU A 248 4.76 -6.13 -36.82
C GLU A 248 5.26 -5.50 -38.13
N MET A 249 4.37 -5.12 -39.04
CA MET A 249 4.77 -4.52 -40.33
C MET A 249 5.20 -3.05 -40.21
N SER A 250 4.58 -2.29 -39.32
CA SER A 250 4.82 -0.84 -39.20
C SER A 250 5.68 -0.45 -38.00
N ASN A 251 5.95 -1.39 -37.08
CA ASN A 251 6.52 -1.11 -35.76
C ASN A 251 5.76 -0.04 -34.96
N LEU A 252 4.47 0.18 -35.29
CA LEU A 252 3.56 1.07 -34.59
C LEU A 252 2.66 0.28 -33.65
N LEU A 253 2.80 0.52 -32.35
CA LEU A 253 1.97 -0.05 -31.31
C LEU A 253 0.91 0.97 -30.85
N ILE A 254 -0.36 0.60 -30.91
CA ILE A 254 -1.48 1.39 -30.37
C ILE A 254 -1.88 0.78 -29.02
N GLN A 255 -1.59 1.47 -27.91
CA GLN A 255 -1.81 0.92 -26.56
C GLN A 255 -3.16 1.31 -25.96
N ASN A 256 -3.43 2.61 -25.88
CA ASN A 256 -4.59 3.12 -25.17
C ASN A 256 -5.54 3.80 -26.15
N VAL A 257 -6.73 3.23 -26.33
CA VAL A 257 -7.82 3.84 -27.08
C VAL A 257 -8.82 4.39 -26.08
N LYS A 258 -8.97 5.72 -26.03
CA LYS A 258 -9.99 6.37 -25.20
C LYS A 258 -11.00 7.07 -26.11
N LEU A 259 -12.25 6.64 -26.01
CA LEU A 259 -13.38 7.29 -26.66
C LEU A 259 -13.94 8.32 -25.67
N VAL A 260 -13.70 9.60 -25.91
CA VAL A 260 -14.14 10.69 -25.03
C VAL A 260 -15.58 11.10 -25.36
N SER A 261 -15.93 11.14 -26.65
CA SER A 261 -17.26 11.49 -27.16
C SER A 261 -17.47 10.91 -28.56
N GLN A 262 -18.68 11.05 -29.13
CA GLN A 262 -19.00 10.51 -30.47
C GLN A 262 -18.04 11.01 -31.58
N ASN A 263 -17.45 12.20 -31.39
CA ASN A 263 -16.53 12.83 -32.35
C ASN A 263 -15.11 13.00 -31.81
N GLU A 264 -14.80 12.46 -30.61
CA GLU A 264 -13.50 12.64 -29.97
C GLU A 264 -12.91 11.31 -29.51
N SER A 265 -11.75 10.95 -30.07
CA SER A 265 -11.02 9.72 -29.77
C SER A 265 -9.55 10.02 -29.58
N SER A 266 -8.93 9.54 -28.50
CA SER A 266 -7.49 9.69 -28.25
C SER A 266 -6.78 8.34 -28.23
N PHE A 267 -5.65 8.27 -28.92
CA PHE A 267 -4.83 7.09 -29.10
C PHE A 267 -3.43 7.36 -28.54
N THR A 268 -2.93 6.51 -27.64
CA THR A 268 -1.50 6.51 -27.28
C THR A 268 -0.76 5.53 -28.16
N CYS A 269 0.20 6.03 -28.91
CA CYS A 269 0.95 5.32 -29.92
C CYS A 269 2.44 5.29 -29.56
N ILE A 270 3.10 4.17 -29.88
CA ILE A 270 4.55 4.03 -29.80
C ILE A 270 5.03 3.57 -31.16
N HIS A 271 5.88 4.36 -31.81
CA HIS A 271 6.52 3.97 -33.06
C HIS A 271 7.99 3.70 -32.81
N SER A 272 8.41 2.46 -33.00
CA SER A 272 9.81 2.05 -32.84
C SER A 272 10.51 1.99 -34.20
N GLY A 273 11.78 2.36 -34.23
CA GLY A 273 12.62 2.28 -35.41
C GLY A 273 14.09 2.11 -35.03
N ARG A 274 14.97 2.20 -36.03
CA ARG A 274 16.43 2.07 -35.84
C ARG A 274 16.99 3.24 -35.02
N ASN A 275 16.44 4.43 -35.21
CA ASN A 275 16.89 5.67 -34.57
C ASN A 275 16.27 5.90 -33.18
N GLY A 276 15.42 4.99 -32.70
CA GLY A 276 14.79 5.05 -31.38
C GLY A 276 13.29 4.75 -31.41
N SER A 277 12.62 5.02 -30.30
CA SER A 277 11.18 4.84 -30.13
C SER A 277 10.52 6.16 -29.77
N LEU A 278 9.54 6.58 -30.57
CA LEU A 278 8.77 7.79 -30.33
C LEU A 278 7.41 7.43 -29.72
N VAL A 279 7.16 7.93 -28.51
CA VAL A 279 5.85 7.86 -27.86
C VAL A 279 5.10 9.14 -28.16
N PHE A 280 3.85 9.04 -28.62
CA PHE A 280 3.00 10.18 -28.89
C PHE A 280 1.53 9.86 -28.65
N LYS A 281 0.74 10.91 -28.45
CA LYS A 281 -0.71 10.83 -28.40
C LYS A 281 -1.29 11.44 -29.67
N LEU A 282 -2.19 10.70 -30.32
CA LEU A 282 -2.94 11.16 -31.48
C LEU A 282 -4.41 11.27 -31.09
N SER A 283 -4.96 12.48 -31.10
CA SER A 283 -6.38 12.72 -30.84
C SER A 283 -7.10 13.11 -32.12
N ILE A 284 -8.31 12.63 -32.32
CA ILE A 284 -9.18 13.00 -33.44
C ILE A 284 -10.33 13.80 -32.86
N LYS A 285 -10.56 15.02 -33.36
CA LYS A 285 -11.64 15.91 -32.94
C LYS A 285 -12.24 16.61 -34.15
N ASP A 286 -13.51 16.34 -34.47
CA ASP A 286 -14.24 17.01 -35.56
C ASP A 286 -13.45 17.09 -36.90
N ASP A 287 -12.81 15.97 -37.28
CA ASP A 287 -11.92 15.79 -38.45
C ASP A 287 -10.51 16.40 -38.37
N ASP A 288 -10.15 17.03 -37.25
CA ASP A 288 -8.77 17.43 -36.94
C ASP A 288 -8.03 16.33 -36.19
N TYR A 289 -6.80 16.04 -36.64
CA TYR A 289 -5.84 15.16 -35.99
C TYR A 289 -4.86 16.03 -35.20
N ILE A 290 -4.81 15.82 -33.89
CA ILE A 290 -3.94 16.51 -32.95
C ILE A 290 -2.87 15.53 -32.52
N TYR A 291 -1.62 15.83 -32.84
CA TYR A 291 -0.45 15.06 -32.47
C TYR A 291 0.27 15.73 -31.30
N GLU A 292 0.48 14.99 -30.21
CA GLU A 292 1.18 15.44 -29.00
C GLU A 292 2.38 14.49 -28.75
N PRO A 293 3.63 14.91 -29.02
CA PRO A 293 4.80 14.09 -28.74
C PRO A 293 5.07 13.98 -27.24
N SER A 294 5.50 12.79 -26.78
CA SER A 294 5.93 12.53 -25.41
C SER A 294 7.41 12.16 -25.40
N ILE A 295 8.24 13.15 -25.71
CA ILE A 295 9.69 13.03 -25.81
C ILE A 295 10.33 13.41 -24.47
N ASP A 296 11.25 12.59 -23.99
CA ASP A 296 12.07 12.86 -22.81
C ASP A 296 13.49 13.27 -23.27
N PRO A 297 13.98 14.49 -22.93
CA PRO A 297 15.27 14.98 -23.41
C PRO A 297 16.48 14.14 -22.96
N GLU A 298 16.38 13.40 -21.85
CA GLU A 298 17.47 12.53 -21.39
C GLU A 298 17.45 11.18 -22.12
N ARG A 299 16.27 10.57 -22.26
CA ARG A 299 16.11 9.25 -22.89
C ARG A 299 16.23 9.31 -24.41
N ASP A 300 15.66 10.35 -25.02
CA ASP A 300 15.43 10.44 -26.46
C ASP A 300 16.41 11.42 -27.13
N ALA A 301 17.52 11.78 -26.46
CA ALA A 301 18.51 12.75 -26.95
C ALA A 301 19.00 12.45 -28.38
N CYS A 302 19.29 11.18 -28.68
CA CYS A 302 19.70 10.75 -30.03
C CYS A 302 18.58 10.97 -31.05
N LEU A 303 17.33 10.67 -30.69
CA LEU A 303 16.18 10.81 -31.57
C LEU A 303 15.83 12.29 -31.80
N ILE A 304 15.96 13.15 -30.80
CA ILE A 304 15.71 14.60 -30.89
C ILE A 304 16.63 15.27 -31.92
N ASN A 305 17.91 14.86 -31.97
CA ASN A 305 18.87 15.44 -32.94
C ASN A 305 18.52 15.11 -34.40
N ILE A 306 17.68 14.10 -34.61
CA ILE A 306 17.34 13.54 -35.92
C ILE A 306 15.95 14.03 -36.36
N LEU A 307 15.04 14.15 -35.40
CA LEU A 307 13.68 14.57 -35.65
C LEU A 307 13.63 16.06 -36.05
N PRO A 308 12.90 16.40 -37.11
CA PRO A 308 12.55 17.79 -37.39
C PRO A 308 11.77 18.43 -36.23
N ASP A 309 11.96 19.74 -36.06
CA ASP A 309 11.29 20.53 -35.00
C ASP A 309 9.78 20.30 -34.94
N TYR A 310 9.11 20.20 -36.09
CA TYR A 310 7.66 20.01 -36.16
C TYR A 310 7.17 18.63 -35.69
N LEU A 311 8.04 17.61 -35.56
CA LEU A 311 7.70 16.32 -34.95
C LEU A 311 8.03 16.30 -33.45
N SER A 312 8.77 17.29 -32.97
CA SER A 312 9.07 17.47 -31.54
C SER A 312 8.05 18.36 -30.84
N GLU A 313 7.18 19.04 -31.60
CA GLU A 313 6.13 19.92 -31.11
C GLU A 313 4.72 19.37 -31.36
N GLU A 314 3.72 19.95 -30.67
CA GLU A 314 2.32 19.65 -30.91
C GLU A 314 1.88 20.20 -32.28
N ILE A 315 1.31 19.34 -33.13
CA ILE A 315 0.81 19.74 -34.44
C ILE A 315 -0.63 19.32 -34.66
N ILE A 316 -1.36 20.15 -35.39
CA ILE A 316 -2.75 19.89 -35.79
C ILE A 316 -2.82 19.83 -37.31
N PHE A 317 -3.37 18.75 -37.84
CA PHE A 317 -3.50 18.56 -39.28
C PHE A 317 -4.82 17.87 -39.64
N LYS A 318 -5.25 18.05 -40.89
CA LYS A 318 -6.45 17.42 -41.43
C LYS A 318 -6.16 15.99 -41.90
N LYS A 319 -7.21 15.19 -42.03
CA LYS A 319 -7.13 13.78 -42.48
C LYS A 319 -6.31 13.58 -43.75
N GLU A 320 -6.34 14.51 -44.71
CA GLU A 320 -5.60 14.39 -45.98
C GLU A 320 -4.08 14.43 -45.80
N LYS A 321 -3.58 14.89 -44.65
CA LYS A 321 -2.15 14.92 -44.31
C LYS A 321 -1.69 13.76 -43.44
N LEU A 322 -2.61 12.88 -43.00
CA LEU A 322 -2.28 11.77 -42.13
C LEU A 322 -1.26 10.81 -42.76
N ASP A 323 -1.43 10.48 -44.03
CA ASP A 323 -0.51 9.57 -44.73
C ASP A 323 0.88 10.20 -44.86
N LEU A 324 0.95 11.50 -45.18
CA LEU A 324 2.21 12.24 -45.28
C LEU A 324 2.91 12.34 -43.92
N PHE A 325 2.14 12.57 -42.85
CA PHE A 325 2.65 12.57 -41.48
C PHE A 325 3.24 11.20 -41.13
N PHE A 326 2.51 10.11 -41.40
CA PHE A 326 2.97 8.75 -41.12
C PHE A 326 4.25 8.40 -41.88
N TRP A 327 4.32 8.71 -43.19
CA TRP A 327 5.51 8.48 -44.00
C TRP A 327 6.72 9.27 -43.51
N ARG A 328 6.53 10.54 -43.13
CA ARG A 328 7.62 11.34 -42.55
C ARG A 328 8.11 10.75 -41.23
N LEU A 329 7.19 10.36 -40.35
CA LEU A 329 7.53 9.74 -39.08
C LEU A 329 8.36 8.46 -39.28
N LEU A 330 7.93 7.63 -40.24
CA LEU A 330 8.61 6.38 -40.58
C LEU A 330 10.02 6.65 -41.12
N HIS A 331 10.17 7.60 -42.05
CA HIS A 331 11.47 8.02 -42.62
C HIS A 331 12.47 8.40 -41.52
N PHE A 332 12.14 9.34 -40.62
CA PHE A 332 13.08 9.75 -39.58
C PHE A 332 13.40 8.67 -38.55
N LEU A 333 12.51 7.71 -38.35
CA LEU A 333 12.73 6.61 -37.40
C LEU A 333 13.51 5.43 -37.99
N HIS A 334 13.50 5.24 -39.31
CA HIS A 334 14.09 4.08 -39.97
C HIS A 334 15.27 4.39 -40.88
N ASP A 335 15.33 5.59 -41.46
CA ASP A 335 16.36 5.90 -42.44
C ASP A 335 17.71 6.14 -41.75
N GLU A 336 18.74 5.59 -42.38
CA GLU A 336 20.12 5.77 -41.96
C GLU A 336 20.53 7.21 -42.26
N ILE A 337 20.95 7.91 -41.22
CA ILE A 337 21.48 9.26 -41.38
C ILE A 337 22.88 9.09 -41.91
N GLU A 338 23.03 9.26 -43.22
CA GLU A 338 24.34 9.46 -43.80
C GLU A 338 24.91 10.77 -43.26
N ASP A 339 25.94 10.66 -42.42
CA ASP A 339 26.79 11.78 -42.00
C ASP A 339 27.41 12.41 -43.25
N ASN A 340 26.73 13.38 -43.87
CA ASN A 340 27.28 14.25 -44.90
C ASN A 340 28.31 15.22 -44.28
N SER A 341 29.41 14.65 -43.79
CA SER A 341 30.62 15.33 -43.30
C SER A 341 31.76 15.28 -44.33
N ASN A 342 31.45 15.18 -45.62
CA ASN A 342 32.39 15.38 -46.72
C ASN A 342 31.76 16.33 -47.75
N ASP A 343 32.04 17.62 -47.60
CA ASP A 343 32.31 18.55 -48.72
C ASP A 343 32.57 19.96 -48.17
N VAL A 344 33.75 20.15 -47.55
CA VAL A 344 34.39 21.47 -47.58
C VAL A 344 35.27 21.46 -48.82
N ASN A 345 34.69 21.94 -49.92
CA ASN A 345 35.38 22.30 -51.13
C ASN A 345 36.57 23.24 -50.81
N MET A 346 37.77 22.68 -50.91
CA MET A 346 39.02 23.40 -50.99
C MET A 346 39.15 23.92 -52.43
N VAL A 347 38.53 25.08 -52.70
CA VAL A 347 38.77 25.86 -53.92
C VAL A 347 39.44 27.16 -53.49
N ASP A 348 40.77 27.11 -53.41
CA ASP A 348 41.65 28.27 -53.44
C ASP A 348 43.01 27.81 -53.99
N ALA A 349 43.19 27.92 -55.32
CA ALA A 349 44.49 28.09 -55.97
C ALA A 349 44.33 28.23 -57.49
N GLU A 350 43.85 29.38 -57.95
CA GLU A 350 44.32 29.96 -59.22
C GLU A 350 45.18 31.18 -58.90
N GLN A 351 46.50 31.02 -59.10
CA GLN A 351 47.41 32.06 -59.55
C GLN A 351 48.19 31.49 -60.74
#